data_AF-A0A1M7NHQ5-F1
#
_entry.id   AF-A0A1M7NHQ5-F1
#
_cell.length_a   1.000
_cell.length_b   1.000
_cell.length_c   1.000
_cell.angle_alpha   90.00
_cell.angle_beta   90.00
_cell.angle_gamma   90.00
#
_symmetry.space_group_name_H-M   'P 1'
#
loop_
_entity.id
_entity.type
_entity.pdbx_description
1 polymer ?
#
loop_
_entity_poly.entity_id
_entity_poly.type
_entity_poly.pdbx_seq_one_letter_code
_entity_poly.pdbx_strand_id
1 'polypeptide(L)'
;MYNLSYFKCRFTRCELGIGGTPSLQGKGALVDILDADSRGICSLIFAHTQKQLVYYHEYAMPPQHDLFVVRAANDRVREYVGDHFEVITKADHPYVYVVIDTEPDEPLIAIENCMFCKRAKDEVALVLGYTLCRELRAVGWKVKLVPYDPKYEETSRITKMMAVINDPQNAERTLENMKGAKKADFLIGDYLQYKAKQTALRKSDNLEDYVLYDDTELVLKLLDGALRKLKGSKNVSRPIRFLQDHDIIARPTFKALIKCYPYLKDKVSESRFNDYTNIDKKEYFKDDKLYDKYHETFSTILKDITE
;
A
#
# COMPACT_ATOMS: atom_id res chain seq x y z
N MET A 1 -0.45 28.73 10.29
CA MET A 1 -0.94 28.31 8.95
C MET A 1 -0.42 26.91 8.74
N TYR A 2 -1.28 25.92 8.51
CA TYR A 2 -0.84 24.54 8.34
C TYR A 2 -0.05 24.40 7.04
N ASN A 3 1.11 23.75 7.12
CA ASN A 3 1.90 23.44 5.95
C ASN A 3 1.41 22.09 5.40
N LEU A 4 0.72 22.09 4.26
CA LEU A 4 0.04 20.92 3.71
C LEU A 4 0.69 20.48 2.39
N SER A 5 0.78 19.17 2.18
CA SER A 5 1.04 18.57 0.87
C SER A 5 -0.23 17.95 0.32
N TYR A 6 -0.46 18.07 -0.99
CA TYR A 6 -1.72 17.67 -1.60
C TYR A 6 -1.55 16.52 -2.58
N PHE A 7 -2.59 15.70 -2.67
CA PHE A 7 -2.64 14.52 -3.52
C PHE A 7 -4.04 14.39 -4.15
N LYS A 8 -4.12 14.01 -5.42
CA LYS A 8 -5.38 13.62 -6.04
C LYS A 8 -5.61 12.12 -5.98
N CYS A 9 -6.84 11.72 -5.71
CA CYS A 9 -7.28 10.34 -5.86
C CYS A 9 -7.57 10.04 -7.33
N ARG A 10 -6.73 9.21 -7.94
CA ARG A 10 -6.95 8.70 -9.30
C ARG A 10 -7.58 7.32 -9.23
N PHE A 11 -8.83 7.23 -9.68
CA PHE A 11 -9.54 5.96 -9.74
C PHE A 11 -9.38 5.31 -11.11
N THR A 12 -9.09 4.02 -11.10
CA THR A 12 -9.13 3.15 -12.28
C THR A 12 -10.02 1.96 -11.98
N ARG A 13 -10.76 1.48 -12.98
CA ARG A 13 -11.57 0.26 -12.80
C ARG A 13 -10.64 -0.93 -12.64
N CYS A 14 -10.95 -1.85 -11.74
CA CYS A 14 -10.36 -3.18 -11.78
C CYS A 14 -11.30 -4.17 -12.48
N GLU A 15 -10.71 -5.15 -13.16
CA GLU A 15 -11.45 -6.29 -13.65
C GLU A 15 -11.90 -7.12 -12.44
N LEU A 16 -13.17 -7.00 -12.06
CA LEU A 16 -13.78 -8.00 -11.18
C LEU A 16 -13.78 -9.33 -11.96
N GLY A 17 -13.28 -10.41 -11.36
CA GLY A 17 -13.28 -11.76 -11.96
C GLY A 17 -14.67 -12.31 -12.30
N ILE A 18 -15.72 -11.52 -12.10
CA ILE A 18 -17.11 -11.78 -12.45
C ILE A 18 -17.61 -10.45 -13.05
N GLY A 19 -18.03 -10.44 -14.32
CA GLY A 19 -18.22 -9.25 -15.15
C GLY A 19 -19.36 -8.31 -14.76
N GLY A 20 -19.33 -7.79 -13.53
CA GLY A 20 -20.21 -6.73 -13.05
C GLY A 20 -19.55 -5.36 -13.21
N THR A 21 -20.33 -4.38 -13.67
CA THR A 21 -19.94 -2.97 -13.56
C THR A 21 -20.03 -2.56 -12.09
N PRO A 22 -19.06 -1.80 -11.53
CA PRO A 22 -19.20 -1.28 -10.17
C PRO A 22 -20.53 -0.53 -10.03
N SER A 23 -21.28 -0.80 -8.95
CA SER A 23 -22.57 -0.15 -8.69
C SER A 23 -22.44 1.35 -8.40
N LEU A 24 -21.25 1.78 -7.95
CA LEU A 24 -20.93 3.16 -7.61
C LEU A 24 -19.74 3.65 -8.45
N GLN A 25 -19.72 4.95 -8.74
CA GLN A 25 -18.51 5.61 -9.23
C GLN A 25 -17.40 5.57 -8.15
N GLY A 26 -16.13 5.59 -8.54
CA GLY A 26 -15.00 5.43 -7.60
C GLY A 26 -15.04 6.39 -6.40
N LYS A 27 -15.47 7.65 -6.63
CA LYS A 27 -15.73 8.64 -5.59
C LYS A 27 -16.84 8.21 -4.62
N GLY A 28 -17.98 7.72 -5.11
CA GLY A 28 -19.08 7.25 -4.26
C GLY A 28 -18.66 6.07 -3.40
N ALA A 29 -17.89 5.12 -3.96
CA ALA A 29 -17.32 4.02 -3.20
C ALA A 29 -16.34 4.48 -2.11
N LEU A 30 -15.54 5.53 -2.38
CA LEU A 30 -14.66 6.13 -1.37
C LEU A 30 -15.46 6.74 -0.22
N VAL A 31 -16.51 7.52 -0.52
CA VAL A 31 -17.37 8.15 0.50
C VAL A 31 -18.02 7.09 1.39
N ASP A 32 -18.59 6.03 0.81
CA ASP A 32 -19.23 4.96 1.58
C ASP A 32 -18.27 4.26 2.54
N ILE A 33 -17.03 3.99 2.10
CA ILE A 33 -16.00 3.37 2.94
C ILE A 33 -15.62 4.29 4.10
N LEU A 34 -15.38 5.58 3.84
CA LEU A 34 -15.01 6.56 4.87
C LEU A 34 -16.16 6.83 5.84
N ASP A 35 -17.40 6.88 5.37
CA ASP A 35 -18.59 7.07 6.20
C ASP A 35 -18.86 5.84 7.08
N ALA A 36 -18.71 4.62 6.55
CA ALA A 36 -18.80 3.40 7.34
C ALA A 36 -17.70 3.32 8.41
N ASP A 37 -16.47 3.73 8.10
CA ASP A 37 -15.35 3.79 9.04
C ASP A 37 -15.59 4.82 10.14
N SER A 38 -16.02 6.03 9.79
CA SER A 38 -16.30 7.11 10.75
C SER A 38 -17.40 6.77 11.75
N ARG A 39 -18.34 5.90 11.37
CA ARG A 39 -19.43 5.40 12.22
C ARG A 39 -19.07 4.14 13.01
N GLY A 40 -17.87 3.58 12.79
CA GLY A 40 -17.43 2.33 13.41
C GLY A 40 -18.18 1.09 12.92
N ILE A 41 -18.82 1.16 11.75
CA ILE A 41 -19.49 0.02 11.10
C ILE A 41 -18.44 -0.92 10.48
N CYS A 42 -17.43 -0.32 9.86
CA CYS A 42 -16.17 -0.97 9.54
C CYS A 42 -15.03 -0.24 10.26
N SER A 43 -13.85 -0.85 10.31
CA SER A 43 -12.65 -0.16 10.79
C SER A 43 -11.60 -0.30 9.72
N LEU A 44 -11.32 0.82 9.04
CA LEU A 44 -10.14 0.93 8.22
C LEU A 44 -8.93 0.70 9.11
N ILE A 45 -7.88 0.22 8.47
CA ILE A 45 -6.60 0.06 9.13
C ILE A 45 -5.60 0.63 8.14
N PHE A 46 -5.02 1.78 8.48
CA PHE A 46 -4.01 2.42 7.66
C PHE A 46 -2.74 1.57 7.75
N ALA A 47 -2.57 0.67 6.79
CA ALA A 47 -1.54 -0.34 6.83
C ALA A 47 -0.94 -0.60 5.44
N HIS A 48 0.38 -0.54 5.35
CA HIS A 48 1.12 -1.00 4.18
C HIS A 48 1.84 -2.29 4.53
N THR A 49 1.19 -3.42 4.23
CA THR A 49 1.64 -4.76 4.65
C THR A 49 3.05 -5.09 4.14
N GLN A 50 3.36 -4.69 2.91
CA GLN A 50 4.63 -4.98 2.24
C GLN A 50 5.82 -4.20 2.83
N LYS A 51 5.65 -2.91 3.10
CA LYS A 51 6.65 -2.04 3.75
C LYS A 51 6.61 -2.13 5.28
N GLN A 52 5.71 -2.96 5.82
CA GLN A 52 5.50 -3.17 7.25
C GLN A 52 5.22 -1.85 8.01
N LEU A 53 4.43 -0.96 7.40
CA LEU A 53 4.03 0.29 8.02
C LEU A 53 2.59 0.21 8.51
N VAL A 54 2.34 0.79 9.68
CA VAL A 54 1.01 0.86 10.28
C VAL A 54 0.83 2.24 10.85
N TYR A 55 -0.33 2.82 10.59
CA TYR A 55 -0.71 4.10 11.13
C TYR A 55 -1.98 3.89 11.92
N TYR A 56 -1.96 4.34 13.16
CA TYR A 56 -3.21 4.51 13.87
C TYR A 56 -3.89 5.76 13.33
N HIS A 57 -5.18 5.65 13.06
CA HIS A 57 -5.97 6.79 12.63
C HIS A 57 -7.22 6.97 13.49
N GLU A 58 -7.61 8.22 13.67
CA GLU A 58 -8.89 8.57 14.29
C GLU A 58 -9.46 9.84 13.67
N TYR A 59 -10.78 9.94 13.60
CA TYR A 59 -11.42 11.16 13.11
C TYR A 59 -11.21 12.29 14.12
N ALA A 60 -10.71 13.43 13.63
CA ALA A 60 -10.55 14.65 14.43
C ALA A 60 -11.89 15.28 14.76
N MET A 61 -12.87 15.08 13.89
CA MET A 61 -14.23 15.58 14.01
C MET A 61 -15.18 14.70 13.19
N PRO A 62 -16.50 14.73 13.47
CA PRO A 62 -17.49 14.05 12.62
C PRO A 62 -17.41 14.55 11.17
N PRO A 63 -17.67 13.68 10.16
CA PRO A 63 -17.67 14.07 8.75
C PRO A 63 -18.51 15.33 8.49
N GLN A 64 -18.01 16.23 7.64
CA GLN A 64 -18.62 17.52 7.33
C GLN A 64 -18.84 17.64 5.83
N HIS A 65 -20.04 17.36 5.30
CA HIS A 65 -20.40 17.61 3.90
C HIS A 65 -19.28 17.23 2.90
N ASP A 66 -18.99 15.94 2.79
CA ASP A 66 -17.95 15.38 1.90
C ASP A 66 -16.49 15.65 2.33
N LEU A 67 -16.27 16.26 3.51
CA LEU A 67 -14.95 16.39 4.14
C LEU A 67 -14.79 15.42 5.31
N PHE A 68 -13.69 14.68 5.28
CA PHE A 68 -13.26 13.80 6.36
C PHE A 68 -11.92 14.30 6.91
N VAL A 69 -11.83 14.47 8.22
CA VAL A 69 -10.61 14.93 8.89
C VAL A 69 -10.13 13.83 9.81
N VAL A 70 -8.96 13.30 9.49
CA VAL A 70 -8.34 12.17 10.18
C VAL A 70 -7.02 12.62 10.79
N ARG A 71 -6.75 12.19 12.01
CA ARG A 71 -5.43 12.27 12.65
C ARG A 71 -4.74 10.94 12.43
N ALA A 72 -3.57 10.96 11.80
CA ALA A 72 -2.76 9.77 11.58
C ALA A 72 -1.45 9.86 12.36
N ALA A 73 -1.18 8.89 13.23
CA ALA A 73 0.12 8.76 13.90
C ALA A 73 0.84 7.52 13.36
N ASN A 74 2.11 7.67 13.06
CA ASN A 74 2.95 6.56 12.65
C ASN A 74 3.21 5.65 13.82
N ASP A 75 3.11 4.36 13.56
CA ASP A 75 3.83 3.38 14.35
C ASP A 75 4.56 2.41 13.43
N ARG A 76 5.89 2.49 13.45
CA ARG A 76 6.72 1.60 12.64
C ARG A 76 6.78 0.25 13.32
N VAL A 77 5.93 -0.68 12.89
CA VAL A 77 6.09 -2.09 13.26
C VAL A 77 7.21 -2.70 12.42
N ARG A 78 8.47 -2.62 12.90
CA ARG A 78 9.57 -3.34 12.26
C ARG A 78 9.46 -4.83 12.51
N GLU A 79 9.63 -5.62 11.46
CA GLU A 79 9.72 -7.07 11.52
C GLU A 79 11.16 -7.49 11.15
N TYR A 80 11.78 -8.25 12.06
CA TYR A 80 13.00 -9.07 11.92
C TYR A 80 14.40 -8.48 12.12
N VAL A 81 15.10 -9.08 13.11
CA VAL A 81 16.53 -9.40 13.05
C VAL A 81 16.64 -10.93 13.12
N GLY A 82 16.90 -11.61 11.99
CA GLY A 82 16.99 -13.08 11.93
C GLY A 82 15.65 -13.81 12.03
N ASP A 83 15.59 -14.93 12.77
CA ASP A 83 14.37 -15.76 12.98
C ASP A 83 13.51 -15.28 14.18
N HIS A 84 13.73 -14.07 14.68
CA HIS A 84 13.04 -13.54 15.86
C HIS A 84 12.17 -12.33 15.52
N PHE A 85 10.91 -12.39 15.94
CA PHE A 85 9.95 -11.31 15.88
C PHE A 85 10.22 -10.36 17.04
N GLU A 86 10.98 -9.29 16.79
CA GLU A 86 11.18 -8.24 17.78
C GLU A 86 10.24 -7.08 17.45
N VAL A 87 9.24 -6.86 18.31
CA VAL A 87 8.31 -5.73 18.22
C VAL A 87 9.06 -4.48 18.67
N ILE A 88 9.54 -3.69 17.72
CA ILE A 88 10.04 -2.35 18.02
C ILE A 88 8.96 -1.36 17.63
N THR A 89 8.09 -1.06 18.60
CA THR A 89 7.11 0.02 18.51
C THR A 89 7.85 1.34 18.71
N LYS A 90 7.77 2.25 17.75
CA LYS A 90 8.34 3.59 17.92
C LYS A 90 7.49 4.59 17.15
N ALA A 91 6.63 5.28 17.88
CA ALA A 91 5.99 6.50 17.41
C ALA A 91 7.08 7.57 17.24
N ASP A 92 7.52 7.81 15.99
CA ASP A 92 8.64 8.70 15.69
C ASP A 92 8.20 10.13 15.30
N HIS A 93 6.90 10.40 15.30
CA HIS A 93 6.35 11.75 15.14
C HIS A 93 4.95 11.89 15.80
N PRO A 94 4.52 13.13 16.13
CA PRO A 94 3.14 13.42 16.56
C PRO A 94 2.13 13.12 15.45
N TYR A 95 0.84 13.10 15.79
CA TYR A 95 -0.23 13.00 14.79
C TYR A 95 -0.08 14.07 13.70
N VAL A 96 -0.26 13.64 12.45
CA VAL A 96 -0.45 14.55 11.32
C VAL A 96 -1.91 14.55 10.90
N TYR A 97 -2.43 15.72 10.52
CA TYR A 97 -3.76 15.81 9.93
C TYR A 97 -3.77 15.32 8.48
N VAL A 98 -4.78 14.52 8.16
CA VAL A 98 -5.15 14.09 6.82
C VAL A 98 -6.57 14.58 6.58
N VAL A 99 -6.74 15.50 5.62
CA VAL A 99 -8.05 15.99 5.19
C VAL A 99 -8.36 15.36 3.84
N ILE A 100 -9.48 14.65 3.75
CA ILE A 100 -9.97 14.05 2.51
C ILE A 100 -11.20 14.86 2.09
N ASP A 101 -11.05 15.66 1.05
CA ASP A 101 -12.13 16.38 0.40
C ASP A 101 -12.64 15.58 -0.80
N THR A 102 -13.86 15.08 -0.67
CA THR A 102 -14.53 14.31 -1.71
C THR A 102 -15.48 15.15 -2.55
N GLU A 103 -15.67 16.44 -2.30
CA GLU A 103 -16.56 17.30 -3.10
C GLU A 103 -16.09 17.44 -4.57
N PRO A 104 -14.80 17.64 -4.89
CA PRO A 104 -14.35 17.72 -6.27
C PRO A 104 -14.61 16.42 -7.07
N ASP A 105 -14.61 16.50 -8.39
CA ASP A 105 -14.74 15.33 -9.28
C ASP A 105 -13.62 14.31 -9.06
N GLU A 106 -12.41 14.82 -8.79
CA GLU A 106 -11.26 14.06 -8.34
C GLU A 106 -10.98 14.40 -6.88
N PRO A 107 -11.30 13.52 -5.92
CA PRO A 107 -11.10 13.77 -4.50
C PRO A 107 -9.68 14.23 -4.20
N LEU A 108 -9.58 15.25 -3.36
CA LEU A 108 -8.35 15.91 -2.97
C LEU A 108 -8.00 15.51 -1.55
N ILE A 109 -6.79 15.02 -1.33
CA ILE A 109 -6.25 14.69 -0.01
C ILE A 109 -5.18 15.70 0.33
N ALA A 110 -5.29 16.33 1.50
CA ALA A 110 -4.24 17.17 2.08
C ALA A 110 -3.66 16.47 3.31
N ILE A 111 -2.33 16.36 3.35
CA ILE A 111 -1.59 15.77 4.48
C ILE A 111 -0.69 16.84 5.08
N GLU A 112 -0.75 16.98 6.40
CA GLU A 112 0.09 17.90 7.14
C GLU A 112 1.56 17.50 7.09
N ASN A 113 2.41 18.49 6.80
CA ASN A 113 3.85 18.35 6.85
C ASN A 113 4.31 18.42 8.31
N CYS A 114 4.73 17.27 8.84
CA CYS A 114 5.28 17.19 10.20
C CYS A 114 6.58 18.01 10.30
N MET A 115 6.69 18.86 11.31
CA MET A 115 7.91 19.64 11.58
C MET A 115 9.10 18.76 11.99
N PHE A 116 8.84 17.62 12.63
CA PHE A 116 9.88 16.74 13.18
C PHE A 116 10.29 15.63 12.20
N CYS A 117 9.38 15.19 11.32
CA CYS A 117 9.64 14.10 10.38
C CYS A 117 9.21 14.49 8.95
N LYS A 118 10.20 14.84 8.11
CA LYS A 118 9.95 15.21 6.70
C LYS A 118 9.30 14.10 5.87
N ARG A 119 9.51 12.83 6.26
CA ARG A 119 8.98 11.65 5.56
C ARG A 119 7.56 11.28 5.99
N ALA A 120 7.06 11.84 7.11
CA ALA A 120 5.75 11.48 7.67
C ALA A 120 4.64 11.60 6.63
N LYS A 121 4.63 12.69 5.86
CA LYS A 121 3.62 12.93 4.82
C LYS A 121 3.62 11.85 3.74
N ASP A 122 4.80 11.42 3.30
CA ASP A 122 4.96 10.50 2.17
C ASP A 122 4.63 9.08 2.64
N GLU A 123 5.04 8.72 3.86
CA GLU A 123 4.69 7.44 4.49
C GLU A 123 3.17 7.34 4.75
N VAL A 124 2.52 8.41 5.23
CA VAL A 124 1.06 8.46 5.39
C VAL A 124 0.34 8.36 4.05
N ALA A 125 0.79 9.10 3.02
CA ALA A 125 0.22 9.03 1.68
C ALA A 125 0.32 7.61 1.10
N LEU A 126 1.48 6.98 1.23
CA LEU A 126 1.74 5.62 0.79
C LEU A 126 0.81 4.62 1.49
N VAL A 127 0.73 4.69 2.81
CA VAL A 127 -0.10 3.78 3.63
C VAL A 127 -1.59 3.98 3.35
N LEU A 128 -2.05 5.23 3.25
CA LEU A 128 -3.43 5.56 2.94
C LEU A 128 -3.79 5.09 1.54
N GLY A 129 -2.95 5.35 0.54
CA GLY A 129 -3.15 4.91 -0.84
C GLY A 129 -3.27 3.39 -0.95
N TYR A 130 -2.37 2.65 -0.29
CA TYR A 130 -2.44 1.18 -0.23
C TYR A 130 -3.73 0.69 0.43
N THR A 131 -4.09 1.28 1.57
CA THR A 131 -5.30 0.92 2.33
C THR A 131 -6.56 1.13 1.50
N LEU A 132 -6.73 2.33 0.94
CA LEU A 132 -7.89 2.65 0.10
C LEU A 132 -7.93 1.76 -1.14
N CYS A 133 -6.79 1.48 -1.78
CA CYS A 133 -6.74 0.60 -2.94
C CYS A 133 -7.18 -0.84 -2.60
N ARG A 134 -6.79 -1.36 -1.42
CA ARG A 134 -7.25 -2.66 -0.94
C ARG A 134 -8.77 -2.71 -0.77
N GLU A 135 -9.34 -1.73 -0.07
CA GLU A 135 -10.77 -1.71 0.25
C GLU A 135 -11.62 -1.44 -1.00
N LEU A 136 -11.20 -0.50 -1.84
CA LEU A 136 -11.92 -0.16 -3.07
C LEU A 136 -11.86 -1.29 -4.11
N ARG A 137 -10.81 -2.13 -4.08
CA ARG A 137 -10.70 -3.27 -5.00
C ARG A 137 -11.84 -4.27 -4.81
N ALA A 138 -12.32 -4.43 -3.57
CA ALA A 138 -13.47 -5.28 -3.27
C ALA A 138 -14.77 -4.82 -3.96
N VAL A 139 -14.84 -3.54 -4.32
CA VAL A 139 -16.00 -2.90 -4.99
C VAL A 139 -15.68 -2.46 -6.42
N GLY A 140 -14.61 -2.97 -7.03
CA GLY A 140 -14.34 -2.80 -8.46
C GLY A 140 -13.47 -1.59 -8.83
N TRP A 141 -12.81 -0.96 -7.86
CA TRP A 141 -11.96 0.22 -8.09
C TRP A 141 -10.54 0.05 -7.54
N LYS A 142 -9.55 0.54 -8.29
CA LYS A 142 -8.20 0.80 -7.80
C LYS A 142 -8.07 2.31 -7.60
N VAL A 143 -7.37 2.73 -6.54
CA VAL A 143 -7.05 4.14 -6.32
C VAL A 143 -5.54 4.31 -6.20
N LYS A 144 -5.03 5.38 -6.79
CA LYS A 144 -3.65 5.84 -6.61
C LYS A 144 -3.68 7.29 -6.12
N LEU A 145 -2.88 7.59 -5.10
CA LEU A 145 -2.66 8.97 -4.67
C LEU A 145 -1.50 9.55 -5.47
N VAL A 146 -1.77 10.64 -6.18
CA VAL A 146 -0.77 11.31 -7.03
C VAL A 146 -0.49 12.70 -6.46
N PRO A 147 0.78 13.06 -6.17
CA PRO A 147 1.14 14.39 -5.72
C PRO A 147 0.56 15.47 -6.64
N TYR A 148 0.06 16.54 -6.05
CA TYR A 148 -0.65 17.59 -6.77
C TYR A 148 -0.32 18.97 -6.20
N ASP A 149 -0.20 19.95 -7.09
CA ASP A 149 -0.08 21.37 -6.72
C ASP A 149 -1.43 22.06 -6.99
N PRO A 150 -2.23 22.33 -5.95
CA PRO A 150 -3.63 22.72 -6.11
C PRO A 150 -3.80 24.22 -6.31
N LYS A 151 -4.88 24.60 -7.00
CA LYS A 151 -5.28 26.01 -7.07
C LYS A 151 -5.88 26.45 -5.74
N TYR A 152 -5.77 27.75 -5.44
CA TYR A 152 -6.32 28.33 -4.20
C TYR A 152 -7.81 28.03 -4.00
N GLU A 153 -8.59 28.03 -5.08
CA GLU A 153 -10.04 27.77 -5.04
C GLU A 153 -10.34 26.34 -4.55
N GLU A 154 -9.55 25.35 -5.01
CA GLU A 154 -9.70 23.92 -4.65
C GLU A 154 -9.28 23.64 -3.19
N THR A 155 -8.36 24.43 -2.62
CA THR A 155 -7.91 24.24 -1.23
C THR A 155 -8.67 25.11 -0.23
N SER A 156 -9.55 25.99 -0.69
CA SER A 156 -10.22 26.96 0.17
C SER A 156 -11.06 26.30 1.27
N ARG A 157 -11.76 25.20 0.95
CA ARG A 157 -12.54 24.41 1.92
C ARG A 157 -11.66 23.74 2.95
N ILE A 158 -10.59 23.08 2.50
CA ILE A 158 -9.58 22.45 3.36
C ILE A 158 -8.95 23.49 4.28
N THR A 159 -8.55 24.64 3.74
CA THR A 159 -7.89 25.72 4.51
C THR A 159 -8.82 26.29 5.58
N LYS A 160 -10.11 26.51 5.25
CA LYS A 160 -11.12 26.95 6.22
C LYS A 160 -11.33 25.89 7.30
N MET A 161 -11.45 24.62 6.93
CA MET A 161 -11.61 23.52 7.88
C MET A 161 -10.41 23.44 8.84
N MET A 162 -9.20 23.47 8.30
CA MET A 162 -7.96 23.46 9.08
C MET A 162 -7.85 24.68 10.00
N ALA A 163 -8.35 25.85 9.61
CA ALA A 163 -8.37 27.02 10.49
C ALA A 163 -9.32 26.86 11.69
N VAL A 164 -10.37 26.04 11.57
CA VAL A 164 -11.31 25.74 12.66
C VAL A 164 -10.78 24.65 13.58
N ILE A 165 -9.94 23.75 13.05
CA ILE A 165 -9.24 22.74 13.84
C ILE A 165 -8.14 23.41 14.66
N ASN A 166 -8.48 23.73 15.91
CA ASN A 166 -7.58 24.33 16.88
C ASN A 166 -7.15 23.27 17.90
N ASP A 167 -6.05 22.56 17.64
CA ASP A 167 -5.46 21.62 18.60
C ASP A 167 -4.01 22.03 18.93
N PRO A 168 -3.81 23.01 19.84
CA PRO A 168 -2.46 23.44 20.25
C PRO A 168 -1.65 22.33 20.93
N GLN A 169 -2.26 21.18 21.27
CA GLN A 169 -1.60 20.04 21.90
C GLN A 169 -1.19 18.95 20.90
N ASN A 170 -1.49 19.10 19.61
CA ASN A 170 -1.22 18.06 18.61
C ASN A 170 0.29 17.71 18.51
N ALA A 171 1.17 18.67 18.77
CA ALA A 171 2.63 18.47 18.77
C ALA A 171 3.13 17.49 19.86
N GLU A 172 2.37 17.28 20.93
CA GLU A 172 2.74 16.42 22.06
C GLU A 172 1.97 15.09 22.10
N ARG A 173 0.98 14.91 21.21
CA ARG A 173 0.13 13.72 21.19
C ARG A 173 0.74 12.65 20.30
N THR A 174 1.36 11.66 20.92
CA THR A 174 1.61 10.35 20.33
C THR A 174 0.48 9.40 20.71
N LEU A 175 0.36 8.27 20.00
CA LEU A 175 -0.58 7.20 20.35
C LEU A 175 -0.41 6.74 21.80
N GLU A 176 0.85 6.60 22.23
CA GLU A 176 1.26 6.23 23.58
C GLU A 176 0.80 7.25 24.62
N ASN A 177 1.00 8.55 24.37
CA ASN A 177 0.59 9.61 25.29
C ASN A 177 -0.94 9.67 25.44
N MET A 178 -1.69 9.37 24.38
CA MET A 178 -3.15 9.46 24.39
C MET A 178 -3.83 8.24 25.03
N LYS A 179 -3.35 7.03 24.75
CA LYS A 179 -4.02 5.78 25.14
C LYS A 179 -3.28 5.03 26.25
N GLY A 180 -2.04 5.41 26.54
CA GLY A 180 -1.09 4.66 27.36
C GLY A 180 -0.42 3.53 26.58
N ALA A 181 0.85 3.25 26.87
CA ALA A 181 1.66 2.25 26.16
C ALA A 181 0.96 0.89 26.02
N LYS A 182 0.39 0.35 27.11
CA LYS A 182 -0.31 -0.96 27.09
C LYS A 182 -1.51 -1.03 26.14
N LYS A 183 -2.24 0.07 25.97
CA LYS A 183 -3.41 0.12 25.09
C LYS A 183 -3.01 0.36 23.65
N ALA A 184 -1.94 1.14 23.42
CA ALA A 184 -1.30 1.26 22.12
C ALA A 184 -0.82 -0.14 21.65
N ASP A 185 -0.09 -0.86 22.50
CA ASP A 185 0.37 -2.23 22.25
C ASP A 185 -0.78 -3.19 21.93
N PHE A 186 -1.91 -3.07 22.64
CA PHE A 186 -3.10 -3.89 22.37
C PHE A 186 -3.69 -3.63 20.98
N LEU A 187 -3.87 -2.36 20.60
CA LEU A 187 -4.39 -1.99 19.28
C LEU A 187 -3.46 -2.44 18.14
N ILE A 188 -2.16 -2.33 18.36
CA ILE A 188 -1.14 -2.84 17.43
C ILE A 188 -1.16 -4.37 17.40
N GLY A 189 -1.32 -5.02 18.55
CA GLY A 189 -1.46 -6.47 18.67
C GLY A 189 -2.66 -7.01 17.90
N ASP A 190 -3.82 -6.37 18.00
CA ASP A 190 -5.01 -6.69 17.22
C ASP A 190 -4.76 -6.51 15.72
N TYR A 191 -4.07 -5.42 15.33
CA TYR A 191 -3.64 -5.24 13.95
C TYR A 191 -2.67 -6.35 13.50
N LEU A 192 -1.70 -6.74 14.32
CA LEU A 192 -0.74 -7.78 13.98
C LEU A 192 -1.40 -9.15 13.91
N GLN A 193 -2.41 -9.41 14.75
CA GLN A 193 -3.24 -10.60 14.64
C GLN A 193 -4.11 -10.56 13.38
N TYR A 194 -4.65 -9.39 13.02
CA TYR A 194 -5.33 -9.18 11.76
C TYR A 194 -4.38 -9.38 10.56
N LYS A 195 -3.16 -8.85 10.62
CA LYS A 195 -2.09 -9.04 9.63
C LYS A 195 -1.73 -10.51 9.56
N ALA A 196 -1.52 -11.19 10.68
CA ALA A 196 -1.25 -12.62 10.75
C ALA A 196 -2.41 -13.44 10.17
N LYS A 197 -3.66 -13.02 10.39
CA LYS A 197 -4.85 -13.62 9.76
C LYS A 197 -4.95 -13.27 8.27
N GLN A 198 -4.46 -12.12 7.81
CA GLN A 198 -4.36 -11.66 6.41
C GLN A 198 -3.18 -12.29 5.65
N THR A 199 -2.07 -12.60 6.32
CA THR A 199 -0.93 -13.33 5.76
C THR A 199 -1.11 -14.84 5.89
N ALA A 200 -1.87 -15.31 6.88
CA ALA A 200 -2.37 -16.68 6.97
C ALA A 200 -3.66 -16.91 6.15
N LEU A 201 -4.34 -15.84 5.71
CA LEU A 201 -5.34 -15.90 4.64
C LEU A 201 -4.60 -16.46 3.44
N ARG A 202 -5.07 -17.61 2.97
CA ARG A 202 -4.58 -18.35 1.79
C ARG A 202 -3.73 -17.46 0.89
N LYS A 203 -2.45 -17.81 0.74
CA LYS A 203 -1.56 -17.20 -0.27
C LYS A 203 -2.38 -16.94 -1.53
N SER A 204 -2.49 -15.67 -1.94
CA SER A 204 -3.38 -15.28 -3.03
C SER A 204 -3.13 -16.12 -4.27
N ASP A 205 -4.22 -16.47 -4.96
CA ASP A 205 -4.14 -17.10 -6.28
C ASP A 205 -3.99 -16.05 -7.39
N ASN A 206 -3.89 -14.75 -7.07
CA ASN A 206 -3.72 -13.67 -8.05
C ASN A 206 -2.29 -13.13 -7.99
N LEU A 207 -1.62 -13.06 -9.14
CA LEU A 207 -0.23 -12.58 -9.22
C LEU A 207 -0.09 -11.09 -8.88
N GLU A 208 -1.12 -10.28 -9.17
CA GLU A 208 -1.13 -8.84 -8.86
C GLU A 208 -0.97 -8.54 -7.37
N ASP A 209 -1.41 -9.42 -6.48
CA ASP A 209 -1.31 -9.21 -5.03
C ASP A 209 0.13 -9.35 -4.52
N TYR A 210 1.02 -9.88 -5.35
CA TYR A 210 2.44 -10.02 -5.05
C TYR A 210 3.27 -8.86 -5.60
N VAL A 211 2.71 -7.95 -6.39
CA VAL A 211 3.48 -6.81 -6.92
C VAL A 211 3.62 -5.74 -5.84
N LEU A 212 4.86 -5.32 -5.56
CA LEU A 212 5.21 -4.30 -4.57
C LEU A 212 5.38 -2.91 -5.20
N TYR A 213 5.45 -2.86 -6.53
CA TYR A 213 5.61 -1.63 -7.30
C TYR A 213 4.26 -1.01 -7.65
N ASP A 214 4.17 0.32 -7.55
CA ASP A 214 2.93 1.09 -7.69
C ASP A 214 2.24 0.89 -9.05
N ASP A 215 3.00 0.69 -10.12
CA ASP A 215 2.46 0.36 -11.44
C ASP A 215 2.42 -1.17 -11.65
N THR A 216 1.41 -1.79 -11.05
CA THR A 216 1.19 -3.23 -11.15
C THR A 216 1.02 -3.70 -12.60
N GLU A 217 0.35 -2.91 -13.44
CA GLU A 217 0.08 -3.29 -14.82
C GLU A 217 1.38 -3.31 -15.65
N LEU A 218 2.23 -2.30 -15.48
CA LEU A 218 3.55 -2.26 -16.10
C LEU A 218 4.39 -3.49 -15.71
N VAL A 219 4.43 -3.83 -14.41
CA VAL A 219 5.19 -4.98 -13.91
C VAL A 219 4.69 -6.27 -14.55
N LEU A 220 3.38 -6.52 -14.55
CA LEU A 220 2.80 -7.73 -15.11
C LEU A 220 2.99 -7.81 -16.63
N LYS A 221 2.95 -6.67 -17.34
CA LYS A 221 3.19 -6.60 -18.79
C LYS A 221 4.63 -6.90 -19.15
N LEU A 222 5.60 -6.31 -18.45
CA LEU A 222 7.03 -6.59 -18.66
C LEU A 222 7.35 -8.04 -18.30
N LEU A 223 6.77 -8.55 -17.21
CA LEU A 223 6.94 -9.94 -16.79
C LEU A 223 6.36 -10.91 -17.83
N ASP A 224 5.16 -10.66 -18.37
CA ASP A 224 4.58 -11.49 -19.44
C ASP A 224 5.48 -11.51 -20.69
N GLY A 225 5.98 -10.35 -21.10
CA GLY A 225 6.90 -10.21 -22.22
C GLY A 225 8.18 -11.03 -22.05
N ALA A 226 8.74 -11.04 -20.83
CA ALA A 226 9.89 -11.86 -20.48
C ALA A 226 9.56 -13.36 -20.49
N LEU A 227 8.41 -13.75 -19.94
CA LEU A 227 8.04 -15.16 -19.74
C LEU A 227 7.66 -15.91 -21.01
N ARG A 228 7.02 -15.25 -21.99
CA ARG A 228 6.54 -15.89 -23.23
C ARG A 228 7.60 -16.68 -24.00
N LYS A 229 8.87 -16.24 -23.92
CA LYS A 229 9.99 -16.81 -24.67
C LYS A 229 10.74 -17.90 -23.89
N LEU A 230 10.41 -18.11 -22.62
CA LEU A 230 11.17 -18.96 -21.72
C LEU A 230 10.54 -20.35 -21.61
N LYS A 231 11.40 -21.35 -21.40
CA LYS A 231 11.02 -22.75 -21.18
C LYS A 231 11.85 -23.32 -20.03
N GLY A 232 11.23 -24.16 -19.19
CA GLY A 232 11.89 -24.81 -18.07
C GLY A 232 11.86 -23.99 -16.79
N SER A 233 11.69 -24.67 -15.65
CA SER A 233 11.42 -24.04 -14.35
C SER A 233 12.47 -23.01 -13.94
N LYS A 234 13.77 -23.29 -14.16
CA LYS A 234 14.84 -22.35 -13.81
C LYS A 234 14.77 -21.06 -14.63
N ASN A 235 14.54 -21.18 -15.94
CA ASN A 235 14.46 -20.03 -16.85
C ASN A 235 13.26 -19.15 -16.52
N VAL A 236 12.09 -19.76 -16.29
CA VAL A 236 10.87 -19.04 -15.91
C VAL A 236 10.99 -18.39 -14.52
N SER A 237 11.73 -19.00 -13.60
CA SER A 237 11.92 -18.44 -12.26
C SER A 237 12.91 -17.27 -12.21
N ARG A 238 13.80 -17.12 -13.20
CA ARG A 238 14.77 -16.00 -13.24
C ARG A 238 14.14 -14.61 -13.19
N PRO A 239 13.22 -14.23 -14.10
CA PRO A 239 12.63 -12.90 -14.06
C PRO A 239 11.86 -12.67 -12.76
N ILE A 240 11.23 -13.70 -12.20
CA ILE A 240 10.53 -13.60 -10.91
C ILE A 240 11.53 -13.33 -9.79
N ARG A 241 12.60 -14.13 -9.74
CA ARG A 241 13.65 -13.97 -8.73
C ARG A 241 14.35 -12.61 -8.85
N PHE A 242 14.59 -12.16 -10.07
CA PHE A 242 15.11 -10.82 -10.35
C PHE A 242 14.25 -9.72 -9.73
N LEU A 243 12.94 -9.77 -9.96
CA LEU A 243 12.01 -8.81 -9.38
C LEU A 243 11.91 -8.94 -7.85
N GLN A 244 12.06 -10.13 -7.28
CA GLN A 244 12.10 -10.35 -5.83
C GLN A 244 13.35 -9.73 -5.19
N ASP A 245 14.52 -9.95 -5.78
CA ASP A 245 15.79 -9.43 -5.25
C ASP A 245 15.87 -7.89 -5.33
N HIS A 246 15.00 -7.25 -6.12
CA HIS A 246 14.88 -5.79 -6.23
C HIS A 246 13.65 -5.23 -5.50
N ASP A 247 12.98 -6.03 -4.65
CA ASP A 247 11.78 -5.62 -3.92
C ASP A 247 10.65 -5.07 -4.82
N ILE A 248 10.56 -5.53 -6.06
CA ILE A 248 9.49 -5.16 -7.02
C ILE A 248 8.30 -6.10 -6.88
N ILE A 249 8.53 -7.38 -6.54
CA ILE A 249 7.49 -8.36 -6.22
C ILE A 249 7.83 -9.15 -4.95
N ALA A 250 6.84 -9.46 -4.12
CA ALA A 250 6.92 -10.51 -3.11
C ALA A 250 6.96 -11.90 -3.78
N ARG A 251 7.21 -12.95 -3.00
CA ARG A 251 7.25 -14.33 -3.49
C ARG A 251 5.86 -14.83 -3.89
N PRO A 252 5.54 -14.96 -5.20
CA PRO A 252 4.24 -15.44 -5.62
C PRO A 252 4.11 -16.96 -5.44
N THR A 253 2.88 -17.45 -5.33
CA THR A 253 2.64 -18.89 -5.44
C THR A 253 2.74 -19.35 -6.88
N PHE A 254 3.08 -20.63 -7.07
CA PHE A 254 2.96 -21.27 -8.38
C PHE A 254 1.54 -21.14 -8.96
N LYS A 255 0.52 -21.30 -8.10
CA LYS A 255 -0.88 -21.17 -8.50
C LYS A 255 -1.21 -19.76 -9.00
N ALA A 256 -0.72 -18.71 -8.34
CA ALA A 256 -0.87 -17.33 -8.81
C ALA A 256 -0.18 -17.10 -10.15
N LEU A 257 1.04 -17.63 -10.31
CA LEU A 257 1.78 -17.52 -11.56
C LEU A 257 1.03 -18.18 -12.73
N ILE A 258 0.60 -19.43 -12.56
CA ILE A 258 -0.07 -20.18 -13.62
C ILE A 258 -1.48 -19.64 -13.91
N LYS A 259 -2.18 -19.10 -12.90
CA LYS A 259 -3.47 -18.43 -13.13
C LYS A 259 -3.29 -17.20 -14.03
N CYS A 260 -2.25 -16.41 -13.79
CA CYS A 260 -1.94 -15.22 -14.59
C CYS A 260 -1.35 -15.57 -15.96
N TYR A 261 -0.50 -16.60 -16.03
CA TYR A 261 0.15 -17.07 -17.26
C TYR A 261 -0.11 -18.57 -17.51
N PRO A 262 -1.31 -18.96 -17.97
CA PRO A 262 -1.69 -20.36 -18.13
C PRO A 262 -0.78 -21.16 -19.07
N TYR A 263 -0.15 -20.49 -20.03
CA TYR A 263 0.79 -21.09 -20.99
C TYR A 263 2.08 -21.65 -20.37
N LEU A 264 2.31 -21.43 -19.07
CA LEU A 264 3.44 -21.94 -18.31
C LEU A 264 3.14 -23.25 -17.57
N LYS A 265 1.87 -23.67 -17.48
CA LYS A 265 1.43 -24.80 -16.64
C LYS A 265 2.22 -26.09 -16.89
N ASP A 266 2.49 -26.38 -18.16
CA ASP A 266 3.20 -27.60 -18.57
C ASP A 266 4.72 -27.38 -18.72
N LYS A 267 5.19 -26.14 -18.56
CA LYS A 267 6.60 -25.75 -18.76
C LYS A 267 7.35 -25.59 -17.44
N VAL A 268 6.63 -25.58 -16.32
CA VAL A 268 7.16 -25.25 -15.00
C VAL A 268 6.59 -26.24 -13.97
N SER A 269 7.49 -26.88 -13.24
CA SER A 269 7.13 -27.70 -12.09
C SER A 269 6.98 -26.82 -10.85
N GLU A 270 5.89 -27.01 -10.10
CA GLU A 270 5.61 -26.29 -8.85
C GLU A 270 6.75 -26.41 -7.82
N SER A 271 7.26 -27.62 -7.59
CA SER A 271 8.35 -27.83 -6.62
C SER A 271 9.62 -27.07 -7.02
N ARG A 272 9.99 -27.16 -8.30
CA ARG A 272 11.17 -26.47 -8.85
C ARG A 272 10.99 -24.96 -8.86
N PHE A 273 9.79 -24.47 -9.17
CA PHE A 273 9.47 -23.06 -9.11
C PHE A 273 9.66 -22.51 -7.69
N ASN A 274 9.09 -23.22 -6.70
CA ASN A 274 9.22 -22.84 -5.31
C ASN A 274 10.67 -22.84 -4.83
N ASP A 275 11.49 -23.79 -5.28
CA ASP A 275 12.92 -23.84 -4.95
C ASP A 275 13.70 -22.65 -5.51
N TYR A 276 13.53 -22.34 -6.80
CA TYR A 276 14.29 -21.27 -7.46
C TYR A 276 13.87 -19.87 -6.98
N THR A 277 12.60 -19.68 -6.64
CA THR A 277 12.09 -18.40 -6.10
C THR A 277 12.28 -18.26 -4.58
N ASN A 278 12.92 -19.23 -3.92
CA ASN A 278 13.21 -19.13 -2.49
C ASN A 278 14.43 -18.25 -2.22
N ILE A 279 14.22 -17.12 -1.54
CA ILE A 279 15.22 -16.08 -1.35
C ILE A 279 16.43 -16.60 -0.56
N ASP A 280 16.20 -17.52 0.39
CA ASP A 280 17.23 -18.16 1.21
C ASP A 280 18.21 -19.01 0.40
N LYS A 281 17.79 -19.50 -0.78
CA LYS A 281 18.60 -20.31 -1.69
C LYS A 281 19.32 -19.44 -2.73
N LYS A 282 20.09 -18.45 -2.26
CA LYS A 282 20.80 -17.46 -3.11
C LYS A 282 21.76 -18.10 -4.13
N GLU A 283 22.25 -19.30 -3.83
CA GLU A 283 23.16 -20.08 -4.66
C GLU A 283 22.62 -20.45 -6.05
N TYR A 284 21.30 -20.46 -6.29
CA TYR A 284 20.75 -20.87 -7.58
C TYR A 284 20.98 -19.89 -8.74
N PHE A 285 21.12 -18.60 -8.44
CA PHE A 285 21.29 -17.52 -9.41
C PHE A 285 22.52 -16.65 -9.16
N LYS A 286 23.37 -17.05 -8.22
CA LYS A 286 24.67 -16.44 -8.01
C LYS A 286 25.49 -16.55 -9.31
N ASP A 287 26.06 -15.42 -9.76
CA ASP A 287 26.88 -15.31 -10.97
C ASP A 287 26.17 -15.74 -12.28
N ASP A 288 24.83 -15.73 -12.31
CA ASP A 288 24.05 -16.10 -13.49
C ASP A 288 24.04 -14.95 -14.52
N LYS A 289 24.83 -15.08 -15.59
CA LYS A 289 24.95 -14.07 -16.66
C LYS A 289 23.64 -13.73 -17.39
N LEU A 290 22.60 -14.55 -17.26
CA LEU A 290 21.28 -14.23 -17.82
C LEU A 290 20.44 -13.39 -16.87
N TYR A 291 20.81 -13.34 -15.59
CA TYR A 291 20.18 -12.51 -14.57
C TYR A 291 20.37 -11.03 -14.87
N ASP A 292 21.59 -10.65 -15.27
CA ASP A 292 21.94 -9.25 -15.57
C ASP A 292 21.11 -8.67 -16.73
N LYS A 293 20.68 -9.52 -17.68
CA LYS A 293 19.84 -9.09 -18.81
C LYS A 293 18.46 -8.58 -18.40
N TYR A 294 18.01 -8.94 -17.20
CA TYR A 294 16.74 -8.44 -16.69
C TYR A 294 16.85 -7.00 -16.17
N HIS A 295 18.05 -6.48 -15.85
CA HIS A 295 18.22 -5.05 -15.59
C HIS A 295 17.80 -4.19 -16.77
N GLU A 296 18.14 -4.58 -18.00
CA GLU A 296 17.70 -3.86 -19.20
C GLU A 296 16.19 -3.98 -19.40
N THR A 297 15.66 -5.21 -19.24
CA THR A 297 14.24 -5.52 -19.45
C THR A 297 13.33 -4.76 -18.49
N PHE A 298 13.76 -4.57 -17.24
CA PHE A 298 13.03 -3.85 -16.20
C PHE A 298 13.61 -2.46 -15.91
N SER A 299 14.44 -1.93 -16.81
CA SER A 299 15.14 -0.65 -16.60
C SER A 299 14.21 0.53 -16.32
N THR A 300 13.02 0.55 -16.94
CA THR A 300 11.99 1.56 -16.66
C THR A 300 11.56 1.56 -15.20
N ILE A 301 11.34 0.38 -14.62
CA ILE A 301 10.95 0.24 -13.20
C ILE A 301 12.16 0.56 -12.30
N LEU A 302 13.34 0.08 -12.66
CA LEU A 302 14.53 0.24 -11.82
C LEU A 302 14.95 1.71 -11.69
N LYS A 303 14.87 2.49 -12.77
CA LYS A 303 15.14 3.94 -12.73
C LYS A 303 14.24 4.65 -11.74
N ASP A 304 12.94 4.38 -11.79
CA ASP A 304 11.94 4.97 -10.90
C ASP A 304 12.15 4.59 -9.41
N ILE A 305 12.89 3.52 -9.11
CA ILE A 305 13.19 3.07 -7.74
C ILE A 305 14.56 3.57 -7.25
N THR A 306 15.53 3.77 -8.15
CA THR A 306 16.91 4.15 -7.80
C THR A 306 17.20 5.64 -7.87
N GLU A 307 16.40 6.41 -8.61
CA GLU A 307 16.54 7.87 -8.79
C GLU A 307 15.48 8.64 -7.97
#